data_AF-A0AAU3RLM2-F1
#
_entry.id   AF-A0AAU3RLM2-F1
#
_cell.length_a   1.000
_cell.length_b   1.000
_cell.length_c   1.000
_cell.angle_alpha   90.00
_cell.angle_beta   90.00
_cell.angle_gamma   90.00
#
_symmetry.space_group_name_H-M   'P 1'
#
loop_
_entity.id
_entity.type
_entity.pdbx_description
1 polymer ?
#
loop_
_entity_poly.entity_id
_entity_poly.type
_entity_poly.pdbx_seq_one_letter_code
_entity_poly.pdbx_strand_id
1 'polypeptide(L)'
;MMRHGDTTTVQQTHVLLEIVKAFAVCEHAVATGELTGPRRLDRLMEAHGILMAACGPGHHIPFDELMGRLTGERAGSLERLLPEWINAEELAGVRLLESDGVATEDGFDFRHEAQRVMRAAEKVGKFSGQVTKPKLDDEYSQESVFSAIKGPFYERHRRTLVENPTVPRKDLASLNLPSRANDFYRPIAQYAQYSGWWWPCPACQWPMKVTTDRSSGRIRGQVRCLYPWHDETGASYEFVVTTRRKAAPELHPTFECRVPSGRFAPLWTGAVPLVPEARAVADMVVLVRPVWRYTVVPGLPELALHRAVSASLEGTPWTSHLWPNGDQCDLWITHADNDEPRFMADFKDYTWSNHLVSKLDLDGGDRGGAEYLVVPDHRREQVDQLDVVCRRHSMKAAMTATEYLEMVINQAKGGQA
;
A
#
# COMPACT_ATOMS: atom_id res chain seq x y z
N MET A 1 27.33 -6.92 20.76
CA MET A 1 28.37 -7.28 19.78
C MET A 1 27.87 -6.82 18.41
N MET A 2 28.38 -5.67 17.92
CA MET A 2 27.93 -5.02 16.69
C MET A 2 28.21 -5.92 15.47
N ARG A 3 27.20 -6.23 14.64
CA ARG A 3 27.44 -6.76 13.30
C ARG A 3 27.62 -5.57 12.36
N HIS A 4 28.81 -5.44 11.76
CA HIS A 4 29.15 -4.40 10.78
C HIS A 4 28.23 -4.38 9.53
N GLY A 5 27.44 -5.44 9.30
CA GLY A 5 26.47 -5.53 8.21
C GLY A 5 25.22 -4.65 8.40
N ASP A 6 24.68 -4.56 9.63
CA ASP A 6 23.38 -3.90 9.90
C ASP A 6 23.40 -2.39 9.59
N THR A 7 24.50 -1.70 9.91
CA THR A 7 24.63 -0.24 9.72
C THR A 7 24.73 0.14 8.24
N THR A 8 25.33 -0.72 7.42
CA THR A 8 25.50 -0.47 5.98
C THR A 8 24.15 -0.57 5.26
N THR A 9 23.32 -1.55 5.63
CA THR A 9 21.97 -1.71 5.08
C THR A 9 21.07 -0.54 5.43
N VAL A 10 21.04 -0.09 6.70
CA VAL A 10 20.23 1.07 7.12
C VAL A 10 20.65 2.35 6.41
N GLN A 11 21.96 2.55 6.20
CA GLN A 11 22.48 3.71 5.48
C GLN A 11 22.08 3.69 3.99
N GLN A 12 22.15 2.53 3.33
CA GLN A 12 21.68 2.37 1.95
C GLN A 12 20.17 2.62 1.84
N THR A 13 19.35 2.03 2.72
CA THR A 13 17.90 2.28 2.78
C THR A 13 17.59 3.76 2.97
N HIS A 14 18.33 4.48 3.82
CA HIS A 14 18.15 5.91 4.01
C HIS A 14 18.41 6.71 2.71
N VAL A 15 19.50 6.43 2.01
CA VAL A 15 19.80 7.15 0.76
C VAL A 15 18.77 6.85 -0.31
N LEU A 16 18.40 5.58 -0.49
CA LEU A 16 17.33 5.21 -1.42
C LEU A 16 16.00 5.88 -1.06
N LEU A 17 15.66 5.97 0.23
CA LEU A 17 14.47 6.69 0.67
C LEU A 17 14.51 8.17 0.28
N GLU A 18 15.63 8.87 0.46
CA GLU A 18 15.75 10.28 0.06
C GLU A 18 15.63 10.45 -1.46
N ILE A 19 16.18 9.51 -2.25
CA ILE A 19 16.01 9.49 -3.71
C ILE A 19 14.52 9.34 -4.06
N VAL A 20 13.83 8.37 -3.47
CA VAL A 20 12.40 8.17 -3.74
C VAL A 20 11.55 9.37 -3.28
N LYS A 21 11.92 10.05 -2.18
CA LYS A 21 11.29 11.32 -1.77
C LYS A 21 11.48 12.41 -2.82
N ALA A 22 12.66 12.53 -3.43
CA ALA A 22 12.88 13.47 -4.52
C ALA A 22 11.90 13.21 -5.69
N PHE A 23 11.70 11.94 -6.06
CA PHE A 23 10.74 11.56 -7.09
C PHE A 23 9.28 11.83 -6.70
N ALA A 24 8.91 11.71 -5.42
CA ALA A 24 7.58 12.11 -4.96
C ALA A 24 7.37 13.64 -5.04
N VAL A 25 8.41 14.44 -4.78
CA VAL A 25 8.36 15.90 -5.00
C VAL A 25 8.22 16.21 -6.50
N CYS A 26 8.90 15.46 -7.37
CA CYS A 26 8.74 15.54 -8.82
C CYS A 26 7.32 15.20 -9.28
N GLU A 27 6.73 14.09 -8.79
CA GLU A 27 5.33 13.73 -9.05
C GLU A 27 4.40 14.88 -8.68
N HIS A 28 4.53 15.42 -7.46
CA HIS A 28 3.70 16.56 -7.04
C HIS A 28 3.87 17.76 -7.98
N ALA A 29 5.09 18.05 -8.45
CA ALA A 29 5.34 19.13 -9.40
C ALA A 29 4.68 18.91 -10.77
N VAL A 30 4.65 17.66 -11.25
CA VAL A 30 4.13 17.27 -12.58
C VAL A 30 2.62 17.07 -12.57
N ALA A 31 2.09 16.35 -11.58
CA ALA A 31 0.70 15.95 -11.50
C ALA A 31 -0.24 17.03 -10.93
N THR A 32 0.29 18.03 -10.21
CA THR A 32 -0.54 19.09 -9.61
C THR A 32 -0.83 20.20 -10.63
N GLY A 33 -2.08 20.24 -11.10
CA GLY A 33 -2.55 21.28 -12.02
C GLY A 33 -2.58 22.71 -11.46
N GLU A 34 -2.49 22.87 -10.14
CA GLU A 34 -2.55 24.17 -9.43
C GLU A 34 -1.22 24.93 -9.38
N LEU A 35 -0.10 24.26 -9.71
CA LEU A 35 1.23 24.89 -9.66
C LEU A 35 1.51 25.73 -10.92
N THR A 36 1.91 26.98 -10.70
CA THR A 36 2.41 27.87 -11.76
C THR A 36 3.80 27.43 -12.24
N GLY A 37 4.22 27.87 -13.42
CA GLY A 37 5.54 27.55 -14.00
C GLY A 37 6.72 27.79 -13.04
N PRO A 38 6.85 28.98 -12.42
CA PRO A 38 7.91 29.24 -11.44
C PRO A 38 7.84 28.32 -10.22
N ARG A 39 6.67 28.14 -9.61
CA ARG A 39 6.51 27.26 -8.44
C ARG A 39 6.79 25.80 -8.76
N ARG A 40 6.47 25.37 -9.99
CA ARG A 40 6.82 24.03 -10.49
C ARG A 40 8.34 23.88 -10.61
N LEU A 41 9.02 24.87 -11.18
CA LEU A 41 10.48 24.86 -11.28
C LEU A 41 11.13 24.83 -9.89
N ASP A 42 10.64 25.62 -8.93
CA ASP A 42 11.16 25.63 -7.55
C ASP A 42 11.07 24.23 -6.91
N ARG A 43 9.95 23.52 -7.09
CA ARG A 43 9.79 22.15 -6.59
C ARG A 43 10.71 21.15 -7.29
N LEU A 44 10.92 21.30 -8.59
CA LEU A 44 11.85 20.44 -9.33
C LEU A 44 13.31 20.70 -8.90
N MET A 45 13.68 21.94 -8.62
CA MET A 45 14.99 22.30 -8.08
C MET A 45 15.18 21.78 -6.64
N GLU A 46 14.13 21.81 -5.81
CA GLU A 46 14.12 21.19 -4.49
C GLU A 46 14.37 19.67 -4.59
N ALA A 47 13.63 18.97 -5.47
CA ALA A 47 13.82 17.56 -5.73
C ALA A 47 15.26 17.24 -6.19
N HIS A 48 15.80 18.05 -7.10
CA HIS A 48 17.18 17.93 -7.56
C HIS A 48 18.19 18.10 -6.42
N GLY A 49 17.99 19.08 -5.55
CA GLY A 49 18.81 19.30 -4.37
C GLY A 49 18.78 18.11 -3.39
N ILE A 50 17.61 17.53 -3.15
CA ILE A 50 17.46 16.31 -2.33
C ILE A 50 18.25 15.15 -2.95
N LEU A 51 18.09 14.94 -4.26
CA LEU A 51 18.77 13.87 -4.99
C LEU A 51 20.30 14.00 -4.90
N MET A 52 20.82 15.20 -5.13
CA MET A 52 22.24 15.52 -5.02
C MET A 52 22.78 15.31 -3.60
N ALA A 53 22.01 15.74 -2.58
CA ALA A 53 22.38 15.56 -1.19
C ALA A 53 22.42 14.07 -0.78
N ALA A 54 21.48 13.27 -1.28
CA ALA A 54 21.42 11.83 -1.02
C ALA A 54 22.61 11.07 -1.64
N CYS A 55 22.99 11.43 -2.86
CA CYS A 55 24.08 10.77 -3.59
C CYS A 55 25.48 11.20 -3.11
N GLY A 56 25.56 12.37 -2.47
CA GLY A 56 26.80 12.92 -1.93
C GLY A 56 27.63 13.70 -2.95
N PRO A 57 28.65 14.46 -2.47
CA PRO A 57 29.36 15.45 -3.29
C PRO A 57 30.19 14.86 -4.44
N GLY A 58 30.52 13.56 -4.39
CA GLY A 58 31.29 12.87 -5.43
C GLY A 58 30.45 12.38 -6.60
N HIS A 59 29.12 12.49 -6.54
CA HIS A 59 28.21 11.99 -7.56
C HIS A 59 27.33 13.13 -8.07
N HIS A 60 27.63 13.63 -9.28
CA HIS A 60 26.90 14.73 -9.88
C HIS A 60 25.83 14.24 -10.85
N ILE A 61 24.58 14.61 -10.57
CA ILE A 61 23.43 14.36 -11.43
C ILE A 61 23.04 15.68 -12.09
N PRO A 62 23.18 15.83 -13.42
CA PRO A 62 22.73 17.02 -14.12
C PRO A 62 21.21 17.26 -13.97
N PHE A 63 20.77 18.52 -13.97
CA PHE A 63 19.34 18.84 -13.81
C PHE A 63 18.51 18.32 -14.99
N ASP A 64 19.03 18.40 -16.22
CA ASP A 64 18.41 17.84 -17.42
C ASP A 64 18.27 16.32 -17.35
N GLU A 65 19.18 15.63 -16.65
CA GLU A 65 19.10 14.20 -16.42
C GLU A 65 17.90 13.85 -15.51
N LEU A 66 17.65 14.63 -14.45
CA LEU A 66 16.42 14.50 -13.64
C LEU A 66 15.17 14.82 -14.47
N MET A 67 15.19 15.90 -15.24
CA MET A 67 14.07 16.28 -16.12
C MET A 67 13.71 15.16 -17.11
N GLY A 68 14.72 14.46 -17.64
CA GLY A 68 14.54 13.30 -18.50
C GLY A 68 13.90 12.09 -17.83
N ARG A 69 13.71 12.08 -16.49
CA ARG A 69 13.03 11.02 -15.73
C ARG A 69 11.61 11.36 -15.31
N LEU A 70 11.10 12.54 -15.66
CA LEU A 70 9.78 12.96 -15.21
C LEU A 70 8.65 12.34 -16.03
N THR A 71 8.88 12.08 -17.32
CA THR A 71 7.90 11.53 -18.26
C THR A 71 8.59 10.72 -19.37
N GLY A 72 7.80 10.00 -20.17
CA GLY A 72 8.28 9.22 -21.32
C GLY A 72 8.98 7.92 -20.96
N GLU A 73 9.82 7.41 -21.87
CA GLU A 73 10.43 6.06 -21.76
C GLU A 73 11.40 5.91 -20.59
N ARG A 74 12.02 6.99 -20.14
CA ARG A 74 12.94 7.01 -19.00
C ARG A 74 12.24 7.39 -17.69
N ALA A 75 10.92 7.60 -17.69
CA ALA A 75 10.19 8.01 -16.51
C ALA A 75 10.49 7.10 -15.32
N GLY A 76 10.82 7.72 -14.19
CA GLY A 76 11.08 7.03 -12.93
C GLY A 76 12.32 6.14 -12.88
N SER A 77 13.10 6.03 -13.95
CA SER A 77 14.24 5.11 -14.00
C SER A 77 15.39 5.58 -13.11
N LEU A 78 15.89 4.66 -12.28
CA LEU A 78 17.06 4.85 -11.43
C LEU A 78 18.39 4.55 -12.13
N GLU A 79 18.35 4.11 -13.40
CA GLU A 79 19.54 3.80 -14.16
C GLU A 79 20.49 5.00 -14.22
N ARG A 80 21.75 4.76 -13.82
CA ARG A 80 22.83 5.75 -13.77
C ARG A 80 22.57 6.97 -12.88
N LEU A 81 21.55 6.92 -12.02
CA LEU A 81 21.31 7.93 -10.98
C LEU A 81 21.92 7.55 -9.64
N LEU A 82 22.20 6.26 -9.44
CA LEU A 82 22.69 5.75 -8.17
C LEU A 82 24.22 5.73 -8.16
N PRO A 83 24.87 6.19 -7.06
CA PRO A 83 26.28 5.95 -6.82
C PRO A 83 26.65 4.46 -6.81
N GLU A 84 27.87 4.12 -7.23
CA GLU A 84 28.37 2.73 -7.31
C GLU A 84 28.36 1.97 -5.98
N TRP A 85 28.38 2.68 -4.85
CA TRP A 85 28.39 2.07 -3.51
C TRP A 85 26.99 1.65 -3.02
N ILE A 86 25.93 2.06 -3.72
CA ILE A 86 24.57 1.63 -3.42
C ILE A 86 24.32 0.32 -4.14
N ASN A 87 24.02 -0.75 -3.40
CA ASN A 87 23.49 -1.96 -4.02
C ASN A 87 22.05 -1.69 -4.48
N ALA A 88 21.87 -1.55 -5.78
CA ALA A 88 20.59 -1.27 -6.41
C ALA A 88 19.93 -2.52 -7.01
N GLU A 89 20.45 -3.73 -6.75
CA GLU A 89 19.87 -4.98 -7.26
C GLU A 89 18.39 -5.11 -6.87
N GLU A 90 18.04 -4.72 -5.65
CA GLU A 90 16.65 -4.72 -5.18
C GLU A 90 15.77 -3.73 -5.96
N LEU A 91 16.35 -2.65 -6.47
CA LEU A 91 15.65 -1.64 -7.28
C LEU A 91 15.86 -1.83 -8.78
N ALA A 92 16.47 -2.95 -9.20
CA ALA A 92 16.73 -3.22 -10.60
C ALA A 92 15.40 -3.34 -11.36
N GLY A 93 15.23 -2.52 -12.39
CA GLY A 93 13.99 -2.48 -13.18
C GLY A 93 12.84 -1.73 -12.51
N VAL A 94 12.98 -1.30 -11.25
CA VAL A 94 11.98 -0.45 -10.59
C VAL A 94 11.95 0.91 -11.24
N ARG A 95 10.75 1.36 -11.58
CA ARG A 95 10.47 2.73 -11.97
C ARG A 95 9.74 3.41 -10.83
N LEU A 96 10.14 4.62 -10.49
CA LEU A 96 9.48 5.41 -9.45
C LEU A 96 8.28 6.21 -9.97
N LEU A 97 8.24 6.47 -11.28
CA LEU A 97 7.20 7.19 -12.00
C LEU A 97 6.85 6.42 -13.26
N GLU A 98 5.57 6.45 -13.60
CA GLU A 98 5.02 6.03 -14.88
C GLU A 98 5.33 7.05 -15.98
N SER A 99 5.12 6.67 -17.24
CA SER A 99 5.43 7.53 -18.40
C SER A 99 4.66 8.86 -18.42
N ASP A 100 3.56 8.95 -17.68
CA ASP A 100 2.73 10.15 -17.50
C ASP A 100 3.12 10.98 -16.25
N GLY A 101 4.15 10.58 -15.51
CA GLY A 101 4.69 11.30 -14.36
C GLY A 101 3.96 11.05 -13.03
N VAL A 102 3.06 10.06 -12.97
CA VAL A 102 2.42 9.59 -11.74
C VAL A 102 3.29 8.53 -11.08
N ALA A 103 3.40 8.51 -9.75
CA ALA A 103 4.20 7.50 -9.06
C ALA A 103 3.65 6.08 -9.30
N THR A 104 4.55 5.15 -9.61
CA THR A 104 4.24 3.71 -9.66
C THR A 104 3.83 3.21 -8.28
N GLU A 105 3.25 2.01 -8.20
CA GLU A 105 3.02 1.40 -6.89
C GLU A 105 4.34 1.02 -6.20
N ASP A 106 5.29 0.44 -6.91
CA ASP A 106 6.59 0.07 -6.34
C ASP A 106 7.32 1.26 -5.71
N GLY A 107 7.36 2.40 -6.40
CA GLY A 107 7.99 3.62 -5.88
C GLY A 107 7.23 4.20 -4.69
N PHE A 108 5.89 4.16 -4.75
CA PHE A 108 5.04 4.60 -3.63
C PHE A 108 5.24 3.72 -2.39
N ASP A 109 5.24 2.40 -2.57
CA ASP A 109 5.39 1.42 -1.51
C ASP A 109 6.79 1.41 -0.92
N PHE A 110 7.82 1.48 -1.77
CA PHE A 110 9.21 1.58 -1.32
C PHE A 110 9.36 2.76 -0.35
N ARG A 111 8.84 3.93 -0.72
CA ARG A 111 8.92 5.14 0.11
C ARG A 111 8.35 4.91 1.50
N HIS A 112 7.12 4.39 1.57
CA HIS A 112 6.39 4.28 2.82
C HIS A 112 6.95 3.14 3.69
N GLU A 113 7.32 2.01 3.10
CA GLU A 113 7.91 0.88 3.81
C GLU A 113 9.33 1.20 4.31
N ALA A 114 10.18 1.85 3.50
CA ALA A 114 11.50 2.30 3.92
C ALA A 114 11.41 3.34 5.05
N GLN A 115 10.44 4.27 5.01
CA GLN A 115 10.20 5.20 6.11
C GLN A 115 9.94 4.48 7.44
N ARG A 116 9.23 3.35 7.41
CA ARG A 116 8.94 2.55 8.61
C ARG A 116 10.18 1.87 9.16
N VAL A 117 11.06 1.37 8.29
CA VAL A 117 12.38 0.85 8.68
C VAL A 117 13.21 1.95 9.34
N MET A 118 13.27 3.14 8.73
CA MET A 118 14.03 4.27 9.28
C MET A 118 13.52 4.72 10.66
N ARG A 119 12.19 4.80 10.84
CA ARG A 119 11.57 5.10 12.14
C ARG A 119 11.90 4.04 13.19
N ALA A 120 11.90 2.76 12.82
CA ALA A 120 12.30 1.68 13.73
C ALA A 120 13.78 1.78 14.10
N ALA A 121 14.66 2.04 13.14
CA ALA A 121 16.09 2.21 13.35
C ALA A 121 16.43 3.39 14.27
N GLU A 122 15.74 4.53 14.10
CA GLU A 122 15.88 5.70 14.99
C GLU A 122 15.44 5.37 16.42
N LYS A 123 14.29 4.69 16.59
CA LYS A 123 13.78 4.29 17.92
C LYS A 123 14.76 3.42 18.71
N VAL A 124 15.52 2.56 18.03
CA VAL A 124 16.53 1.69 18.67
C VAL A 124 17.94 2.26 18.67
N GLY A 125 18.11 3.54 18.29
CA GLY A 125 19.42 4.20 18.26
C GLY A 125 20.40 3.63 17.23
N LYS A 126 19.92 2.83 16.27
CA LYS A 126 20.74 2.31 15.14
C LYS A 126 20.88 3.33 14.01
N PHE A 127 20.23 4.49 14.11
CA PHE A 127 20.42 5.61 13.20
C PHE A 127 20.48 6.94 13.98
N SER A 128 21.54 7.72 13.75
CA SER A 128 21.77 9.01 14.40
C SER A 128 21.94 10.17 13.40
N GLY A 129 21.57 9.96 12.13
CA GLY A 129 21.61 11.02 11.12
C GLY A 129 20.64 12.17 11.46
N GLN A 130 20.89 13.37 10.92
CA GLN A 130 19.95 14.48 11.00
C GLN A 130 18.70 14.19 10.17
N VAL A 131 17.82 13.35 10.71
CA VAL A 131 16.45 13.26 10.23
C VAL A 131 15.68 14.29 11.03
N THR A 132 15.44 15.45 10.44
CA THR A 132 14.44 16.33 11.02
C THR A 132 13.12 15.58 10.93
N LYS A 133 12.54 15.20 12.07
CA LYS A 133 11.24 14.50 12.22
C LYS A 133 10.15 14.98 11.23
N PRO A 134 10.02 16.29 10.91
CA PRO A 134 9.12 16.79 9.86
C PRO A 134 9.38 16.25 8.43
N LYS A 135 10.59 15.81 8.09
CA LYS A 135 10.95 15.22 6.78
C LYS A 135 10.55 13.75 6.63
N LEU A 136 10.11 13.09 7.70
CA LEU A 136 9.60 11.71 7.67
C LEU A 136 8.08 11.65 7.80
N ASP A 137 7.42 12.71 8.26
CA ASP A 137 5.97 12.75 8.39
C ASP A 137 5.34 13.09 7.05
N ASP A 138 4.95 12.05 6.31
CA ASP A 138 3.81 12.18 5.41
C ASP A 138 2.60 12.53 6.30
N GLU A 139 1.89 13.62 5.99
CA GLU A 139 0.70 14.08 6.73
C GLU A 139 -0.33 12.95 6.90
N TYR A 140 -0.25 11.92 6.04
CA TYR A 140 -1.15 10.78 5.96
C TYR A 140 -0.53 9.42 6.32
N SER A 141 0.49 9.39 7.18
CA SER A 141 1.06 8.11 7.66
C SER A 141 0.00 7.19 8.31
N GLN A 142 0.19 5.86 8.25
CA GLN A 142 -0.72 4.91 8.92
C GLN A 142 -0.86 5.18 10.43
N GLU A 143 0.20 5.67 11.09
CA GLU A 143 0.15 6.09 12.50
C GLU A 143 -0.81 7.29 12.70
N SER A 144 -0.85 8.22 11.75
CA SER A 144 -1.80 9.35 11.73
C SER A 144 -3.24 8.86 11.61
N VAL A 145 -3.48 7.87 10.73
CA VAL A 145 -4.81 7.24 10.56
C VAL A 145 -5.24 6.57 11.86
N PHE A 146 -4.40 5.68 12.39
CA PHE A 146 -4.69 4.95 13.63
C PHE A 146 -4.92 5.89 14.80
N SER A 147 -4.10 6.94 14.94
CA SER A 147 -4.33 7.97 15.95
C SER A 147 -5.64 8.73 15.74
N ALA A 148 -6.11 8.92 14.50
CA ALA A 148 -7.35 9.62 14.21
C ALA A 148 -8.60 8.79 14.53
N ILE A 149 -8.52 7.46 14.43
CA ILE A 149 -9.64 6.54 14.68
C ILE A 149 -9.60 5.83 16.04
N LYS A 150 -8.52 6.01 16.82
CA LYS A 150 -8.31 5.39 18.13
C LYS A 150 -9.45 5.70 19.11
N GLY A 151 -9.84 4.70 19.89
CA GLY A 151 -10.86 4.82 20.93
C GLY A 151 -11.78 3.61 21.00
N PRO A 152 -12.89 3.69 21.75
CA PRO A 152 -13.81 2.56 21.97
C PRO A 152 -14.52 2.07 20.71
N PHE A 153 -14.52 2.86 19.63
CA PHE A 153 -15.14 2.52 18.35
C PHE A 153 -14.11 2.22 17.25
N TYR A 154 -12.85 1.93 17.61
CA TYR A 154 -11.76 1.69 16.66
C TYR A 154 -12.13 0.69 15.57
N GLU A 155 -12.68 -0.48 15.95
CA GLU A 155 -13.02 -1.53 15.01
C GLU A 155 -14.05 -1.05 13.97
N ARG A 156 -15.11 -0.39 14.45
CA ARG A 156 -16.13 0.21 13.59
C ARG A 156 -15.53 1.24 12.64
N HIS A 157 -14.68 2.14 13.13
CA HIS A 157 -14.08 3.17 12.30
C HIS A 157 -13.14 2.59 11.24
N ARG A 158 -12.27 1.63 11.60
CA ARG A 158 -11.37 0.97 10.64
C ARG A 158 -12.18 0.22 9.58
N ARG A 159 -13.21 -0.53 9.98
CA ARG A 159 -14.14 -1.19 9.05
C ARG A 159 -14.80 -0.19 8.11
N THR A 160 -15.30 0.93 8.62
CA THR A 160 -15.90 1.99 7.79
C THR A 160 -14.92 2.52 6.74
N LEU A 161 -13.65 2.77 7.10
CA LEU A 161 -12.64 3.22 6.13
C LEU A 161 -12.39 2.17 5.03
N VAL A 162 -12.27 0.89 5.41
CA VAL A 162 -12.02 -0.22 4.48
C VAL A 162 -13.20 -0.42 3.53
N GLU A 163 -14.42 -0.36 4.03
CA GLU A 163 -15.64 -0.64 3.24
C GLU A 163 -16.10 0.58 2.43
N ASN A 164 -15.67 1.79 2.78
CA ASN A 164 -16.09 3.04 2.13
C ASN A 164 -14.90 3.89 1.63
N PRO A 165 -14.04 3.37 0.74
CA PRO A 165 -12.88 4.10 0.25
C PRO A 165 -13.25 5.29 -0.64
N THR A 166 -14.43 5.26 -1.24
CA THR A 166 -14.98 6.35 -2.06
C THR A 166 -16.45 6.58 -1.68
N VAL A 167 -16.84 7.82 -1.40
CA VAL A 167 -18.21 8.18 -1.01
C VAL A 167 -18.65 9.50 -1.65
N PRO A 168 -19.96 9.74 -1.85
CA PRO A 168 -20.45 11.08 -2.13
C PRO A 168 -20.11 12.02 -0.97
N ARG A 169 -19.66 13.23 -1.26
CA ARG A 169 -19.26 14.25 -0.27
C ARG A 169 -20.36 14.53 0.75
N LYS A 170 -21.62 14.56 0.29
CA LYS A 170 -22.81 14.76 1.14
C LYS A 170 -23.00 13.63 2.17
N ASP A 171 -22.49 12.44 1.88
CA ASP A 171 -22.65 11.26 2.72
C ASP A 171 -21.46 11.09 3.68
N LEU A 172 -20.41 11.93 3.61
CA LEU A 172 -19.23 11.81 4.47
C LEU A 172 -19.58 11.90 5.97
N ALA A 173 -20.54 12.76 6.33
CA ALA A 173 -21.00 12.88 7.71
C ALA A 173 -21.74 11.63 8.21
N SER A 174 -22.36 10.85 7.32
CA SER A 174 -23.11 9.64 7.69
C SER A 174 -22.20 8.45 8.03
N LEU A 175 -20.92 8.52 7.65
CA LEU A 175 -19.90 7.53 8.02
C LEU A 175 -19.63 7.48 9.54
N ASN A 176 -20.03 8.51 10.29
CA ASN A 176 -19.81 8.63 11.74
C ASN A 176 -18.34 8.44 12.14
N LEU A 177 -17.42 8.88 11.28
CA LEU A 177 -15.98 8.88 11.56
C LEU A 177 -15.59 10.10 12.42
N PRO A 178 -14.52 10.02 13.21
CA PRO A 178 -13.94 11.18 13.87
C PRO A 178 -13.57 12.27 12.85
N SER A 179 -13.69 13.55 13.25
CA SER A 179 -13.44 14.70 12.35
C SER A 179 -12.12 14.60 11.59
N ARG A 180 -11.03 14.21 12.27
CA ARG A 180 -9.70 14.05 11.66
C ARG A 180 -9.65 12.93 10.61
N ALA A 181 -10.47 11.89 10.76
CA ALA A 181 -10.54 10.81 9.77
C ALA A 181 -11.30 11.24 8.51
N ASN A 182 -12.26 12.17 8.62
CA ASN A 182 -12.92 12.76 7.46
C ASN A 182 -11.96 13.58 6.58
N ASP A 183 -10.90 14.16 7.16
CA ASP A 183 -9.88 14.93 6.43
C ASP A 183 -9.03 14.06 5.48
N PHE A 184 -9.09 12.73 5.62
CA PHE A 184 -8.48 11.78 4.70
C PHE A 184 -9.26 11.62 3.39
N TYR A 185 -10.50 12.09 3.32
CA TYR A 185 -11.30 12.09 2.11
C TYR A 185 -11.05 13.37 1.30
N ARG A 186 -10.46 13.21 0.11
CA ARG A 186 -10.12 14.30 -0.82
C ARG A 186 -10.86 14.13 -2.15
N PRO A 187 -10.96 15.18 -2.98
CA PRO A 187 -11.43 15.00 -4.37
C PRO A 187 -10.63 13.93 -5.10
N ILE A 188 -11.28 13.21 -6.03
CA ILE A 188 -10.62 12.21 -6.87
C ILE A 188 -9.47 12.87 -7.63
N ALA A 189 -8.28 12.27 -7.61
CA ALA A 189 -7.10 12.83 -8.28
C ALA A 189 -7.26 12.86 -9.80
N GLN A 190 -6.63 13.83 -10.49
CA GLN A 190 -6.78 14.02 -11.93
C GLN A 190 -6.38 12.78 -12.75
N TYR A 191 -5.35 12.04 -12.31
CA TYR A 191 -4.91 10.80 -12.98
C TYR A 191 -5.95 9.67 -12.91
N ALA A 192 -6.99 9.80 -12.08
CA ALA A 192 -8.08 8.82 -11.96
C ALA A 192 -9.39 9.33 -12.60
N GLN A 193 -9.30 10.38 -13.42
CA GLN A 193 -10.43 11.00 -14.09
C GLN A 193 -10.25 11.00 -15.61
N TYR A 194 -11.35 10.84 -16.33
CA TYR A 194 -11.40 11.06 -17.77
C TYR A 194 -12.68 11.78 -18.16
N SER A 195 -12.54 13.02 -18.65
CA SER A 195 -13.69 13.84 -19.11
C SER A 195 -14.84 13.95 -18.07
N GLY A 196 -14.51 14.04 -16.77
CA GLY A 196 -15.50 14.12 -15.68
C GLY A 196 -16.05 12.77 -15.21
N TRP A 197 -15.54 11.66 -15.73
CA TRP A 197 -15.86 10.29 -15.32
C TRP A 197 -14.71 9.65 -14.56
N TRP A 198 -15.05 8.70 -13.70
CA TRP A 198 -14.11 7.80 -13.04
C TRP A 198 -14.75 6.40 -12.90
N TRP A 199 -13.93 5.39 -12.59
CA TRP A 199 -14.39 4.01 -12.43
C TRP A 199 -13.87 3.42 -11.12
N PRO A 200 -14.75 2.84 -10.29
CA PRO A 200 -14.33 2.13 -9.09
C PRO A 200 -13.66 0.80 -9.45
N CYS A 201 -12.58 0.46 -8.76
CA CYS A 201 -12.01 -0.88 -8.84
C CYS A 201 -13.05 -1.92 -8.36
N PRO A 202 -13.28 -3.03 -9.10
CA PRO A 202 -14.23 -4.07 -8.69
C PRO A 202 -13.83 -4.78 -7.39
N ALA A 203 -12.54 -4.78 -7.01
CA ALA A 203 -12.04 -5.37 -5.77
C ALA A 203 -12.15 -4.41 -4.58
N CYS A 204 -11.53 -3.22 -4.69
CA CYS A 204 -11.37 -2.30 -3.57
C CYS A 204 -12.21 -1.02 -3.65
N GLN A 205 -13.02 -0.81 -4.68
CA GLN A 205 -13.89 0.37 -4.87
C GLN A 205 -13.18 1.74 -4.92
N TRP A 206 -11.85 1.77 -4.84
CA TRP A 206 -11.04 2.98 -4.99
C TRP A 206 -10.92 3.35 -6.49
N PRO A 207 -10.83 4.65 -6.86
CA PRO A 207 -10.78 5.09 -8.25
C PRO A 207 -9.59 4.52 -9.01
N MET A 208 -9.84 3.89 -10.15
CA MET A 208 -8.77 3.38 -11.00
C MET A 208 -8.04 4.51 -11.73
N LYS A 209 -6.73 4.35 -11.93
CA LYS A 209 -5.91 5.26 -12.75
C LYS A 209 -6.37 5.18 -14.20
N VAL A 210 -6.45 6.33 -14.86
CA VAL A 210 -6.76 6.46 -16.28
C VAL A 210 -5.56 7.01 -17.03
N THR A 211 -5.11 6.29 -18.05
CA THR A 211 -4.07 6.75 -18.97
C THR A 211 -4.62 6.81 -20.39
N THR A 212 -4.00 7.62 -21.24
CA THR A 212 -4.31 7.68 -22.67
C THR A 212 -3.03 7.63 -23.47
N ASP A 213 -2.95 6.70 -24.41
CA ASP A 213 -1.82 6.57 -25.32
C ASP A 213 -2.26 6.87 -26.76
N ARG A 214 -1.37 7.50 -27.52
CA ARG A 214 -1.49 7.77 -28.95
C ARG A 214 -0.66 6.76 -29.73
N SER A 215 -1.14 5.54 -29.86
CA SER A 215 -0.51 4.53 -30.72
C SER A 215 -1.20 4.42 -32.08
N SER A 216 -0.44 4.43 -33.17
CA SER A 216 -0.93 4.13 -34.54
C SER A 216 -2.11 4.99 -35.06
N GLY A 217 -2.19 6.27 -34.66
CA GLY A 217 -3.21 7.21 -35.16
C GLY A 217 -4.61 7.05 -34.54
N ARG A 218 -4.81 6.09 -33.62
CA ARG A 218 -5.99 6.00 -32.74
C ARG A 218 -5.56 6.29 -31.30
N ILE A 219 -6.36 7.05 -30.57
CA ILE A 219 -6.10 7.28 -29.15
C ILE A 219 -6.85 6.18 -28.38
N ARG A 220 -6.10 5.36 -27.65
CA ARG A 220 -6.66 4.37 -26.72
C ARG A 220 -6.48 4.87 -25.30
N GLY A 221 -7.44 4.58 -24.46
CA GLY A 221 -7.34 4.79 -23.02
C GLY A 221 -7.26 3.47 -22.29
N GLN A 222 -6.62 3.48 -21.13
CA GLN A 222 -6.58 2.36 -20.20
C GLN A 222 -7.06 2.83 -18.84
N VAL A 223 -7.78 1.97 -18.14
CA VAL A 223 -8.23 2.17 -16.77
C VAL A 223 -7.78 0.97 -15.95
N ARG A 224 -6.96 1.19 -14.90
CA ARG A 224 -6.44 0.11 -14.05
C ARG A 224 -6.36 0.46 -12.58
N CYS A 225 -6.52 -0.52 -11.70
CA CYS A 225 -6.25 -0.32 -10.28
C CYS A 225 -4.77 -0.01 -10.06
N LEU A 226 -4.45 0.86 -9.09
CA LEU A 226 -3.06 1.14 -8.72
C LEU A 226 -2.41 -0.02 -7.95
N TYR A 227 -3.20 -0.90 -7.32
CA TYR A 227 -2.67 -2.04 -6.59
C TYR A 227 -2.43 -3.20 -7.56
N PRO A 228 -1.18 -3.66 -7.78
CA PRO A 228 -0.82 -4.61 -8.83
C PRO A 228 -1.65 -5.89 -8.78
N TRP A 229 -1.87 -6.44 -7.59
CA TRP A 229 -2.68 -7.66 -7.44
C TRP A 229 -4.10 -7.49 -8.00
N HIS A 230 -4.73 -6.32 -7.88
CA HIS A 230 -6.04 -6.08 -8.49
C HIS A 230 -5.93 -5.90 -10.01
N ASP A 231 -4.91 -5.17 -10.49
CA ASP A 231 -4.63 -5.01 -11.93
C ASP A 231 -4.45 -6.37 -12.60
N GLU A 232 -3.56 -7.21 -12.06
CA GLU A 232 -3.18 -8.55 -12.53
C GLU A 232 -4.31 -9.58 -12.46
N THR A 233 -5.31 -9.39 -11.60
CA THR A 233 -6.44 -10.32 -11.44
C THR A 233 -7.69 -9.91 -12.20
N GLY A 234 -7.72 -8.72 -12.81
CA GLY A 234 -8.78 -8.34 -13.75
C GLY A 234 -9.30 -6.90 -13.63
N ALA A 235 -8.77 -6.08 -12.73
CA ALA A 235 -9.14 -4.67 -12.60
C ALA A 235 -8.35 -3.80 -13.59
N SER A 236 -8.38 -4.19 -14.88
CA SER A 236 -7.63 -3.56 -15.97
C SER A 236 -8.43 -3.59 -17.27
N TYR A 237 -8.71 -2.42 -17.82
CA TYR A 237 -9.64 -2.23 -18.92
C TYR A 237 -9.09 -1.27 -19.97
N GLU A 238 -9.42 -1.50 -21.23
CA GLU A 238 -9.17 -0.59 -22.35
C GLU A 238 -10.45 0.10 -22.78
N PHE A 239 -10.32 1.30 -23.35
CA PHE A 239 -11.41 1.99 -24.01
C PHE A 239 -10.95 2.80 -25.23
N VAL A 240 -11.89 3.09 -26.12
CA VAL A 240 -11.63 3.97 -27.26
C VAL A 240 -11.92 5.41 -26.87
N VAL A 241 -10.93 6.30 -27.03
CA VAL A 241 -11.10 7.73 -26.82
C VAL A 241 -12.00 8.29 -27.92
N THR A 242 -13.20 8.72 -27.55
CA THR A 242 -14.14 9.37 -28.47
C THR A 242 -14.16 10.88 -28.26
N THR A 243 -14.41 11.65 -29.33
CA THR A 243 -14.52 13.12 -29.27
C THR A 243 -15.84 13.60 -28.65
N ARG A 244 -16.82 12.70 -28.45
CA ARG A 244 -18.12 13.02 -27.87
C ARG A 244 -18.04 13.08 -26.35
N ARG A 245 -17.74 14.26 -25.81
CA ARG A 245 -17.54 14.56 -24.37
C ARG A 245 -18.75 14.30 -23.43
N LYS A 246 -19.90 13.84 -23.93
CA LYS A 246 -21.13 13.73 -23.13
C LYS A 246 -21.43 12.33 -22.57
N ALA A 247 -20.81 11.28 -23.10
CA ALA A 247 -21.01 9.91 -22.61
C ALA A 247 -19.69 9.36 -22.06
N ALA A 248 -19.77 8.56 -21.00
CA ALA A 248 -18.63 7.80 -20.54
C ALA A 248 -18.21 6.78 -21.61
N PRO A 249 -16.90 6.56 -21.82
CA PRO A 249 -16.44 5.50 -22.69
C PRO A 249 -16.79 4.12 -22.11
N GLU A 250 -17.09 3.17 -23.00
CA GLU A 250 -17.28 1.78 -22.63
C GLU A 250 -15.93 1.13 -22.33
N LEU A 251 -15.86 0.40 -21.22
CA LEU A 251 -14.66 -0.32 -20.81
C LEU A 251 -14.72 -1.76 -21.33
N HIS A 252 -13.61 -2.23 -21.88
CA HIS A 252 -13.41 -3.61 -22.30
C HIS A 252 -12.30 -4.24 -21.43
N PRO A 253 -12.55 -5.38 -20.77
CA PRO A 253 -11.51 -6.08 -20.01
C PRO A 253 -10.30 -6.36 -20.89
N THR A 254 -9.10 -6.13 -20.35
CA THR A 254 -7.84 -6.47 -21.04
C THR A 254 -7.59 -7.97 -21.06
N PHE A 255 -8.13 -8.71 -20.10
CA PHE A 255 -8.08 -10.16 -20.02
C PHE A 255 -9.28 -10.73 -19.23
N GLU A 256 -9.43 -12.05 -19.27
CA GLU A 256 -10.48 -12.77 -18.56
C GLU A 256 -10.21 -12.78 -17.04
N CYS A 257 -11.08 -12.14 -16.26
CA CYS A 257 -11.04 -12.16 -14.80
C CYS A 257 -11.46 -13.55 -14.29
N ARG A 258 -10.61 -14.17 -13.45
CA ARG A 258 -10.85 -15.51 -12.88
C ARG A 258 -10.80 -15.44 -11.36
N VAL A 259 -11.92 -15.77 -10.73
CA VAL A 259 -12.01 -15.92 -9.27
C VAL A 259 -11.65 -17.37 -8.91
N PRO A 260 -10.73 -17.60 -7.96
CA PRO A 260 -10.35 -18.93 -7.57
C PRO A 260 -11.50 -19.65 -6.87
N SER A 261 -11.50 -20.98 -6.97
CA SER A 261 -12.46 -21.85 -6.29
C SER A 261 -11.80 -22.61 -5.13
N GLY A 262 -12.61 -23.35 -4.35
CA GLY A 262 -12.11 -24.20 -3.27
C GLY A 262 -11.50 -23.40 -2.12
N ARG A 263 -10.35 -23.86 -1.61
CA ARG A 263 -9.70 -23.33 -0.40
C ARG A 263 -9.34 -21.85 -0.45
N PHE A 264 -9.09 -21.30 -1.63
CA PHE A 264 -8.68 -19.90 -1.80
C PHE A 264 -9.87 -18.93 -1.93
N ALA A 265 -11.06 -19.44 -2.25
CA ALA A 265 -12.24 -18.59 -2.52
C ALA A 265 -12.64 -17.69 -1.34
N PRO A 266 -12.65 -18.15 -0.06
CA PRO A 266 -13.07 -17.32 1.07
C PRO A 266 -12.15 -16.12 1.35
N LEU A 267 -10.90 -16.19 0.89
CA LEU A 267 -9.87 -15.18 1.13
C LEU A 267 -9.48 -14.41 -0.14
N TRP A 268 -10.27 -14.58 -1.21
CA TRP A 268 -10.06 -13.85 -2.44
C TRP A 268 -10.34 -12.36 -2.26
N THR A 269 -9.31 -11.55 -2.45
CA THR A 269 -9.38 -10.08 -2.44
C THR A 269 -9.05 -9.47 -3.80
N GLY A 270 -8.85 -10.29 -4.83
CA GLY A 270 -8.61 -9.83 -6.20
C GLY A 270 -9.85 -9.27 -6.88
N ALA A 271 -9.72 -8.93 -8.17
CA ALA A 271 -10.86 -8.49 -8.98
C ALA A 271 -11.95 -9.56 -9.08
N VAL A 272 -13.18 -9.12 -9.30
CA VAL A 272 -14.33 -9.96 -9.62
C VAL A 272 -14.75 -9.73 -11.07
N PRO A 273 -15.44 -10.68 -11.74
CA PRO A 273 -15.79 -10.59 -13.17
C PRO A 273 -16.94 -9.61 -13.40
N LEU A 274 -16.67 -8.34 -13.12
CA LEU A 274 -17.57 -7.21 -13.26
C LEU A 274 -16.82 -6.08 -13.96
N VAL A 275 -17.38 -5.58 -15.05
CA VAL A 275 -16.92 -4.33 -15.65
C VAL A 275 -17.55 -3.18 -14.86
N PRO A 276 -16.75 -2.29 -14.23
CA PRO A 276 -17.29 -1.24 -13.41
C PRO A 276 -17.99 -0.19 -14.28
N GLU A 277 -19.12 0.31 -13.78
CA GLU A 277 -19.82 1.42 -14.41
C GLU A 277 -19.10 2.75 -14.19
N ALA A 278 -19.10 3.60 -15.21
CA ALA A 278 -18.58 4.95 -15.11
C ALA A 278 -19.45 5.78 -14.17
N ARG A 279 -18.81 6.50 -13.24
CA ARG A 279 -19.48 7.41 -12.31
C ARG A 279 -19.01 8.84 -12.56
N ALA A 280 -19.91 9.80 -12.39
CA ALA A 280 -19.54 11.21 -12.45
C ALA A 280 -18.61 11.54 -11.29
N VAL A 281 -17.57 12.34 -11.56
CA VAL A 281 -16.62 12.80 -10.53
C VAL A 281 -17.26 13.83 -9.60
N ALA A 282 -18.26 14.57 -10.10
CA ALA A 282 -18.91 15.65 -9.36
C ALA A 282 -19.37 15.17 -7.97
N ASP A 283 -18.97 15.91 -6.94
CA ASP A 283 -19.30 15.68 -5.54
C ASP A 283 -18.84 14.33 -4.95
N MET A 284 -17.90 13.62 -5.57
CA MET A 284 -17.27 12.43 -4.97
C MET A 284 -16.02 12.80 -4.19
N VAL A 285 -15.80 12.12 -3.06
CA VAL A 285 -14.55 12.16 -2.30
C VAL A 285 -14.03 10.74 -2.06
N VAL A 286 -12.72 10.62 -1.95
CA VAL A 286 -12.00 9.36 -1.85
C VAL A 286 -10.93 9.45 -0.78
N LEU A 287 -10.67 8.35 -0.08
CA LEU A 287 -9.47 8.23 0.75
C LEU A 287 -8.20 8.52 -0.06
N VAL A 288 -7.32 9.36 0.49
CA VAL A 288 -6.00 9.60 -0.11
C VAL A 288 -5.22 8.30 -0.25
N ARG A 289 -4.35 8.24 -1.28
CA ARG A 289 -3.60 7.02 -1.65
C ARG A 289 -2.90 6.33 -0.47
N PRO A 290 -2.20 7.02 0.46
CA PRO A 290 -1.60 6.35 1.63
C PRO A 290 -2.61 5.63 2.53
N VAL A 291 -3.77 6.25 2.79
CA VAL A 291 -4.81 5.64 3.64
C VAL A 291 -5.46 4.47 2.92
N TRP A 292 -5.72 4.60 1.62
CA TRP A 292 -6.20 3.47 0.82
C TRP A 292 -5.20 2.30 0.84
N ARG A 293 -3.94 2.52 0.47
CA ARG A 293 -2.94 1.45 0.35
C ARG A 293 -2.58 0.78 1.69
N TYR A 294 -2.54 1.54 2.79
CA TYR A 294 -2.09 1.04 4.10
C TYR A 294 -3.19 0.88 5.15
N THR A 295 -4.45 1.09 4.78
CA THR A 295 -5.61 0.78 5.65
C THR A 295 -6.64 -0.06 4.90
N VAL A 296 -7.06 0.37 3.69
CA VAL A 296 -8.09 -0.33 2.93
C VAL A 296 -7.56 -1.66 2.38
N VAL A 297 -6.48 -1.62 1.61
CA VAL A 297 -5.92 -2.82 0.94
C VAL A 297 -5.59 -3.94 1.94
N PRO A 298 -4.84 -3.71 3.04
CA PRO A 298 -4.61 -4.76 4.05
C PRO A 298 -5.88 -5.09 4.87
N GLY A 299 -6.80 -4.14 5.05
CA GLY A 299 -8.08 -4.40 5.73
C GLY A 299 -9.01 -5.35 4.98
N LEU A 300 -8.91 -5.43 3.65
CA LEU A 300 -9.70 -6.37 2.84
C LEU A 300 -9.45 -7.84 3.23
N PRO A 301 -8.20 -8.36 3.22
CA PRO A 301 -7.94 -9.73 3.63
C PRO A 301 -8.12 -9.96 5.13
N GLU A 302 -7.91 -8.96 6.00
CA GLU A 302 -8.24 -9.07 7.43
C GLU A 302 -9.74 -9.32 7.66
N LEU A 303 -10.60 -8.55 7.00
CA LEU A 303 -12.05 -8.73 7.05
C LEU A 303 -12.48 -10.07 6.43
N ALA A 304 -11.89 -10.45 5.29
CA ALA A 304 -12.18 -11.72 4.63
C ALA A 304 -11.81 -12.91 5.53
N LEU A 305 -10.63 -12.85 6.17
CA LEU A 305 -10.16 -13.87 7.10
C LEU A 305 -11.07 -13.97 8.32
N HIS A 306 -11.40 -12.86 8.97
CA HIS A 306 -12.32 -12.86 10.11
C HIS A 306 -13.68 -13.46 9.74
N ARG A 307 -14.25 -13.11 8.58
CA ARG A 307 -15.51 -13.71 8.09
C ARG A 307 -15.36 -15.22 7.87
N ALA A 308 -14.29 -15.65 7.23
CA ALA A 308 -14.04 -17.07 6.92
C ALA A 308 -13.80 -17.92 8.18
N VAL A 309 -13.02 -17.40 9.14
CA VAL A 309 -12.80 -18.04 10.45
C VAL A 309 -14.12 -18.10 11.21
N SER A 310 -14.84 -16.98 11.33
CA SER A 310 -16.12 -16.94 12.07
C SER A 310 -17.15 -17.91 11.51
N ALA A 311 -17.31 -17.97 10.19
CA ALA A 311 -18.20 -18.94 9.54
C ALA A 311 -17.76 -20.38 9.79
N SER A 312 -16.45 -20.63 9.84
CA SER A 312 -15.92 -21.99 10.08
C SER A 312 -16.05 -22.45 11.54
N LEU A 313 -16.10 -21.50 12.48
CA LEU A 313 -16.23 -21.74 13.93
C LEU A 313 -17.68 -21.68 14.43
N GLU A 314 -18.65 -21.39 13.55
CA GLU A 314 -20.07 -21.38 13.92
C GLU A 314 -20.48 -22.72 14.56
N GLY A 315 -21.14 -22.65 15.72
CA GLY A 315 -21.54 -23.82 16.51
C GLY A 315 -20.43 -24.48 17.34
N THR A 316 -19.21 -23.94 17.33
CA THR A 316 -18.12 -24.33 18.23
C THR A 316 -18.03 -23.37 19.43
N PRO A 317 -17.33 -23.73 20.52
CA PRO A 317 -17.08 -22.80 21.62
C PRO A 317 -16.04 -21.72 21.30
N TRP A 318 -15.50 -21.66 20.07
CA TRP A 318 -14.48 -20.69 19.69
C TRP A 318 -15.07 -19.45 19.02
N THR A 319 -14.54 -18.27 19.33
CA THR A 319 -14.95 -16.98 18.76
C THR A 319 -13.76 -16.23 18.18
N SER A 320 -13.86 -15.77 16.93
CA SER A 320 -12.86 -14.90 16.33
C SER A 320 -13.17 -13.43 16.65
N HIS A 321 -12.12 -12.65 16.93
CA HIS A 321 -12.24 -11.20 17.12
C HIS A 321 -11.25 -10.48 16.20
N LEU A 322 -11.70 -9.35 15.67
CA LEU A 322 -10.96 -8.51 14.72
C LEU A 322 -10.47 -7.24 15.41
N TRP A 323 -9.19 -6.90 15.20
CA TRP A 323 -8.49 -5.75 15.79
C TRP A 323 -8.68 -5.58 17.31
N PRO A 324 -8.52 -6.65 18.11
CA PRO A 324 -8.68 -6.59 19.55
C PRO A 324 -7.80 -5.52 20.21
N ASN A 325 -8.28 -4.95 21.31
CA ASN A 325 -7.57 -3.98 22.13
C ASN A 325 -7.06 -2.73 21.38
N GLY A 326 -7.74 -2.33 20.30
CA GLY A 326 -7.34 -1.18 19.51
C GLY A 326 -6.13 -1.47 18.64
N ASP A 327 -6.18 -2.60 17.92
CA ASP A 327 -5.15 -3.07 16.99
C ASP A 327 -3.88 -3.58 17.65
N GLN A 328 -4.01 -4.31 18.76
CA GLN A 328 -2.89 -5.02 19.33
C GLN A 328 -2.35 -6.07 18.35
N CYS A 329 -3.25 -6.84 17.74
CA CYS A 329 -2.99 -7.69 16.59
C CYS A 329 -4.20 -7.60 15.66
N ASP A 330 -4.10 -8.12 14.43
CA ASP A 330 -5.20 -8.01 13.48
C ASP A 330 -6.33 -9.00 13.80
N LEU A 331 -5.99 -10.21 14.27
CA LEU A 331 -6.98 -11.22 14.62
C LEU A 331 -6.51 -12.06 15.81
N TRP A 332 -7.43 -12.42 16.68
CA TRP A 332 -7.22 -13.49 17.66
C TRP A 332 -8.49 -14.33 17.81
N ILE A 333 -8.40 -15.42 18.56
CA ILE A 333 -9.52 -16.33 18.81
C ILE A 333 -9.57 -16.65 20.30
N THR A 334 -10.75 -16.68 20.90
CA THR A 334 -10.95 -17.09 22.31
C THR A 334 -11.88 -18.28 22.39
N HIS A 335 -11.82 -19.01 23.51
CA HIS A 335 -12.71 -20.13 23.81
C HIS A 335 -13.79 -19.69 24.81
N ALA A 336 -15.00 -20.24 24.74
CA ALA A 336 -16.11 -19.86 25.61
C ALA A 336 -15.81 -20.07 27.11
N ASP A 337 -15.01 -21.09 27.43
CA ASP A 337 -14.58 -21.39 28.81
C ASP A 337 -13.37 -20.58 29.28
N ASN A 338 -12.66 -19.90 28.37
CA ASN A 338 -11.45 -19.13 28.67
C ASN A 338 -11.23 -18.01 27.64
N ASP A 339 -11.25 -16.77 28.12
CA ASP A 339 -11.00 -15.57 27.32
C ASP A 339 -9.51 -15.34 26.99
N GLU A 340 -8.61 -16.28 27.32
CA GLU A 340 -7.22 -16.21 26.90
C GLU A 340 -7.10 -16.21 25.36
N PRO A 341 -6.46 -15.18 24.78
CA PRO A 341 -6.23 -15.13 23.34
C PRO A 341 -5.39 -16.31 22.83
N ARG A 342 -5.87 -16.95 21.78
CA ARG A 342 -5.18 -17.98 21.01
C ARG A 342 -5.08 -17.54 19.56
N PHE A 343 -4.09 -18.08 18.85
CA PHE A 343 -3.91 -17.80 17.43
C PHE A 343 -3.82 -16.29 17.14
N MET A 344 -3.01 -15.57 17.93
CA MET A 344 -2.85 -14.14 17.69
C MET A 344 -2.09 -13.94 16.38
N ALA A 345 -2.72 -13.31 15.41
CA ALA A 345 -2.20 -13.12 14.07
C ALA A 345 -2.09 -11.63 13.73
N ASP A 346 -0.99 -11.29 13.07
CA ASP A 346 -0.72 -9.95 12.56
C ASP A 346 -0.49 -10.04 11.05
N PHE A 347 -1.26 -9.25 10.31
CA PHE A 347 -1.35 -9.30 8.86
C PHE A 347 -0.42 -8.27 8.23
N LYS A 348 0.33 -8.69 7.21
CA LYS A 348 1.30 -7.84 6.52
C LYS A 348 1.23 -8.02 5.01
N ASP A 349 0.96 -6.92 4.31
CA ASP A 349 0.99 -6.83 2.85
C ASP A 349 2.08 -5.82 2.42
N TYR A 350 3.33 -6.20 2.66
CA TYR A 350 4.48 -5.43 2.18
C TYR A 350 4.79 -5.82 0.74
N THR A 351 5.11 -4.83 -0.09
CA THR A 351 5.67 -5.09 -1.42
C THR A 351 7.13 -5.49 -1.31
N TRP A 352 7.89 -4.86 -0.41
CA TRP A 352 9.32 -5.09 -0.22
C TRP A 352 9.59 -5.98 1.01
N SER A 353 9.81 -7.28 0.77
CA SER A 353 9.99 -8.26 1.87
C SER A 353 11.19 -7.94 2.77
N ASN A 354 12.28 -7.44 2.20
CA ASN A 354 13.47 -6.98 2.91
C ASN A 354 13.18 -5.82 3.89
N HIS A 355 12.26 -4.91 3.55
CA HIS A 355 11.82 -3.86 4.46
C HIS A 355 11.04 -4.44 5.65
N LEU A 356 10.15 -5.42 5.40
CA LEU A 356 9.41 -6.09 6.48
C LEU A 356 10.36 -6.86 7.40
N VAL A 357 11.30 -7.62 6.83
CA VAL A 357 12.35 -8.34 7.58
C VAL A 357 13.16 -7.37 8.45
N SER A 358 13.67 -6.30 7.84
CA SER A 358 14.48 -5.29 8.55
C SER A 358 13.68 -4.65 9.68
N LYS A 359 12.40 -4.34 9.43
CA LYS A 359 11.50 -3.79 10.44
C LYS A 359 11.28 -4.76 11.60
N LEU A 360 11.00 -6.03 11.33
CA LEU A 360 10.81 -7.05 12.37
C LEU A 360 12.08 -7.25 13.20
N ASP A 361 13.26 -7.27 12.56
CA ASP A 361 14.55 -7.35 13.25
C ASP A 361 14.83 -6.13 14.15
N LEU A 362 14.44 -4.94 13.70
CA LEU A 362 14.58 -3.70 14.47
C LEU A 362 13.57 -3.62 15.62
N ASP A 363 12.35 -4.09 15.42
CA ASP A 363 11.29 -4.07 16.41
C ASP A 363 11.42 -5.23 17.43
N GLY A 364 12.22 -6.26 17.13
CA GLY A 364 12.43 -7.44 17.98
C GLY A 364 11.29 -8.47 17.88
N GLY A 365 10.67 -8.58 16.70
CA GLY A 365 9.45 -9.35 16.46
C GLY A 365 8.23 -8.45 16.28
N ASP A 366 7.04 -9.03 16.45
CA ASP A 366 5.79 -8.25 16.46
C ASP A 366 5.61 -7.53 17.81
N ARG A 367 5.30 -6.23 17.75
CA ARG A 367 5.11 -5.40 18.96
C ARG A 367 3.79 -5.67 19.68
N GLY A 368 2.82 -6.21 18.97
CA GLY A 368 1.52 -6.61 19.48
C GLY A 368 1.54 -7.90 20.30
N GLY A 369 2.60 -8.70 20.13
CA GLY A 369 2.71 -10.04 20.69
C GLY A 369 2.01 -11.09 19.82
N ALA A 370 1.82 -10.83 18.52
CA ALA A 370 1.28 -11.81 17.60
C ALA A 370 2.17 -13.07 17.58
N GLU A 371 1.52 -14.23 17.60
CA GLU A 371 2.17 -15.52 17.50
C GLU A 371 2.46 -15.88 16.03
N TYR A 372 1.63 -15.40 15.11
CA TYR A 372 1.69 -15.72 13.69
C TYR A 372 1.79 -14.44 12.86
N LEU A 373 2.72 -14.43 11.92
CA LEU A 373 2.74 -13.43 10.86
C LEU A 373 1.98 -13.98 9.66
N VAL A 374 0.96 -13.26 9.20
CA VAL A 374 0.11 -13.70 8.10
C VAL A 374 0.26 -12.76 6.92
N VAL A 375 0.45 -13.30 5.73
CA VAL A 375 0.51 -12.52 4.49
C VAL A 375 -0.63 -12.91 3.54
N PRO A 376 -1.06 -12.04 2.60
CA PRO A 376 -1.97 -12.44 1.54
C PRO A 376 -1.42 -13.63 0.75
N ASP A 377 -2.30 -14.48 0.19
CA ASP A 377 -1.86 -15.65 -0.58
C ASP A 377 -0.99 -15.29 -1.80
N HIS A 378 -1.20 -14.14 -2.42
CA HIS A 378 -0.37 -13.66 -3.53
C HIS A 378 1.03 -13.21 -3.09
N ARG A 379 1.30 -13.08 -1.78
CA ARG A 379 2.62 -12.80 -1.19
C ARG A 379 3.32 -14.07 -0.70
N ARG A 380 2.88 -15.25 -1.13
CA ARG A 380 3.44 -16.56 -0.75
C ARG A 380 4.97 -16.63 -0.84
N GLU A 381 5.55 -16.02 -1.86
CA GLU A 381 7.01 -16.03 -2.07
C GLU A 381 7.80 -15.38 -0.91
N GLN A 382 7.15 -14.56 -0.08
CA GLN A 382 7.77 -13.93 1.09
C GLN A 382 7.81 -14.85 2.32
N VAL A 383 6.98 -15.91 2.36
CA VAL A 383 6.74 -16.71 3.58
C VAL A 383 8.01 -17.35 4.11
N ASP A 384 8.81 -17.99 3.27
CA ASP A 384 10.02 -18.70 3.72
C ASP A 384 11.03 -17.74 4.37
N GLN A 385 11.21 -16.55 3.78
CA GLN A 385 12.09 -15.52 4.32
C GLN A 385 11.57 -14.97 5.66
N LEU A 386 10.26 -14.74 5.74
CA LEU A 386 9.62 -14.20 6.94
C LEU A 386 9.60 -15.22 8.07
N ASP A 387 9.40 -16.52 7.79
CA ASP A 387 9.35 -17.57 8.82
C ASP A 387 10.68 -17.64 9.58
N VAL A 388 11.81 -17.56 8.87
CA VAL A 388 13.15 -17.51 9.49
C VAL A 388 13.28 -16.36 10.49
N VAL A 389 12.72 -15.19 10.18
CA VAL A 389 12.77 -14.01 11.04
C VAL A 389 11.79 -14.14 12.21
N CYS A 390 10.56 -14.60 11.95
CA CYS A 390 9.56 -14.90 12.97
C CYS A 390 10.11 -15.85 14.05
N ARG A 391 10.73 -16.96 13.62
CA ARG A 391 11.36 -17.95 14.52
C ARG A 391 12.47 -17.34 15.38
N ARG A 392 13.26 -16.44 14.80
CA ARG A 392 14.34 -15.73 15.52
C ARG A 392 13.79 -14.85 16.66
N HIS A 393 12.60 -14.30 16.48
CA HIS A 393 11.94 -13.42 17.45
C HIS A 393 10.82 -14.12 18.24
N SER A 394 10.90 -15.45 18.37
CA SER A 394 9.96 -16.27 19.18
C SER A 394 8.49 -16.24 18.72
N MET A 395 8.21 -15.81 17.49
CA MET A 395 6.93 -16.05 16.85
C MET A 395 6.87 -17.52 16.38
N LYS A 396 5.65 -18.08 16.28
CA LYS A 396 5.44 -19.49 15.93
C LYS A 396 5.76 -19.76 14.46
N ALA A 397 5.23 -18.94 13.56
CA ALA A 397 5.46 -19.09 12.12
C ALA A 397 5.06 -17.84 11.32
N ALA A 398 5.60 -17.74 10.10
CA ALA A 398 4.98 -16.97 9.02
C ALA A 398 4.24 -17.91 8.06
N MET A 399 3.08 -17.49 7.54
CA MET A 399 2.29 -18.29 6.58
C MET A 399 1.34 -17.41 5.78
N THR A 400 0.70 -17.97 4.76
CA THR A 400 -0.36 -17.24 4.05
C THR A 400 -1.70 -17.30 4.78
N ALA A 401 -2.60 -16.39 4.41
CA ALA A 401 -3.95 -16.31 4.95
C ALA A 401 -4.72 -17.65 4.82
N THR A 402 -4.62 -18.35 3.68
CA THR A 402 -5.27 -19.67 3.49
C THR A 402 -4.70 -20.72 4.42
N GLU A 403 -3.37 -20.77 4.58
CA GLU A 403 -2.71 -21.73 5.47
C GLU A 403 -3.06 -21.47 6.94
N TYR A 404 -3.10 -20.20 7.33
CA TYR A 404 -3.53 -19.80 8.66
C TYR A 404 -4.98 -20.21 8.96
N LEU A 405 -5.90 -19.96 8.02
CA LEU A 405 -7.30 -20.38 8.15
C LEU A 405 -7.43 -21.89 8.34
N GLU A 406 -6.75 -22.68 7.49
CA GLU A 406 -6.77 -24.14 7.58
C GLU A 406 -6.18 -24.64 8.91
N MET A 407 -5.07 -24.04 9.36
CA MET A 407 -4.44 -24.36 10.64
C MET A 407 -5.40 -24.11 11.81
N VAL A 408 -6.03 -22.93 11.86
CA VAL A 408 -7.00 -22.56 12.91
C VAL A 408 -8.15 -23.55 12.94
N ILE A 409 -8.75 -23.85 11.79
CA ILE A 409 -9.90 -24.76 11.70
C ILE A 409 -9.52 -26.15 12.21
N ASN A 410 -8.37 -26.67 11.78
CA ASN A 410 -7.91 -28.00 12.17
C ASN A 410 -7.64 -28.10 13.68
N GLN A 411 -7.03 -27.08 14.27
CA GLN A 411 -6.71 -27.06 15.70
C GLN A 411 -7.95 -26.83 16.58
N ALA A 412 -8.79 -25.85 16.22
CA ALA A 412 -10.01 -25.54 16.96
C ALA A 412 -11.04 -26.69 16.93
N LYS A 413 -11.19 -27.39 15.78
CA LYS A 413 -12.10 -28.54 15.65
C LYS A 413 -11.48 -29.86 16.11
N GLY A 414 -10.16 -29.99 16.04
CA GLY A 414 -9.43 -31.19 16.46
C GLY A 414 -9.24 -31.32 17.97
N GLY A 415 -9.65 -30.31 18.76
CA GLY A 415 -9.45 -30.29 20.22
C GLY A 415 -8.00 -30.16 20.66
N GLN A 416 -7.11 -29.77 19.73
CA GLN A 416 -5.70 -29.49 19.99
C GLN A 416 -5.51 -27.98 19.90
N ALA A 417 -5.71 -27.26 21.00
CA ALA A 417 -5.48 -25.82 21.08
C ALA A 417 -4.87 -25.40 22.43
#